data_AF-A0A813DG59-F1
#
_entry.id   AF-A0A813DG59-F1
#
_cell.length_a   1.000
_cell.length_b   1.000
_cell.length_c   1.000
_cell.angle_alpha   90.00
_cell.angle_beta   90.00
_cell.angle_gamma   90.00
#
_symmetry.space_group_name_H-M   'P 1'
#
loop_
_entity.id
_entity.type
_entity.pdbx_description
1 polymer ?
#
loop_
_entity_poly.entity_id
_entity_poly.type
_entity_poly.pdbx_seq_one_letter_code
_entity_poly.pdbx_strand_id
1 'polypeptide(L)'
;QQRLAHSACAAPVTAYVRCCRAAGIDARERLASPLSGEDAAACANELEAVARCVPGALLGGKGRPFEACEKSFKAVVGFADKEEGEEVDLALKRSWACVWRSFRQPMDQLVAQSQAVGECRPASAVNNTFGKGRWTA
;
A
#
# COMPACT_ATOMS: atom_id res chain seq x y z
N GLN A 1 12.50 3.90 14.75
CA GLN A 1 11.16 3.77 14.14
C GLN A 1 11.34 3.23 12.73
N GLN A 2 10.82 2.03 12.46
CA GLN A 2 11.03 1.29 11.22
C GLN A 2 10.42 2.06 10.05
N ARG A 3 11.25 2.39 9.05
CA ARG A 3 10.83 3.10 7.85
C ARG A 3 10.04 2.14 6.94
N LEU A 4 8.73 2.04 7.17
CA LEU A 4 7.77 1.88 6.06
C LEU A 4 7.91 3.03 5.03
N ALA A 5 8.63 4.08 5.42
CA ALA A 5 8.61 5.41 4.86
C ALA A 5 9.27 5.61 3.49
N HIS A 6 10.06 4.70 2.90
CA HIS A 6 10.69 5.00 1.61
C HIS A 6 10.54 3.85 0.60
N SER A 7 9.65 4.12 -0.37
CA SER A 7 9.55 3.59 -1.73
C SER A 7 9.00 2.19 -2.02
N ALA A 8 9.25 1.15 -1.22
CA ALA A 8 8.94 -0.22 -1.68
C ALA A 8 7.46 -0.44 -2.03
N CYS A 9 6.54 0.11 -1.21
CA CYS A 9 5.09 -0.02 -1.42
C CYS A 9 4.39 1.30 -1.78
N ALA A 10 5.14 2.35 -2.11
CA ALA A 10 4.54 3.64 -2.41
C ALA A 10 3.64 3.59 -3.66
N ALA A 11 4.06 2.86 -4.69
CA ALA A 11 3.27 2.68 -5.91
C ALA A 11 1.92 1.97 -5.67
N PRO A 12 1.87 0.77 -5.05
CA PRO A 12 0.59 0.10 -4.78
C PRO A 12 -0.30 0.91 -3.83
N VAL A 13 0.26 1.57 -2.81
CA VAL A 13 -0.55 2.42 -1.91
C VAL A 13 -1.12 3.64 -2.64
N THR A 14 -0.36 4.24 -3.56
CA THR A 14 -0.87 5.37 -4.35
C THR A 14 -1.95 4.92 -5.34
N ALA A 15 -1.81 3.75 -5.95
CA ALA A 15 -2.85 3.17 -6.81
C ALA A 15 -4.14 2.91 -6.02
N TYR A 16 -4.02 2.32 -4.83
CA TYR A 16 -5.14 2.09 -3.92
C TYR A 16 -5.85 3.39 -3.53
N VAL A 17 -5.11 4.40 -3.08
CA VAL A 17 -5.66 5.71 -2.72
C VAL A 17 -6.40 6.36 -3.89
N ARG A 18 -5.86 6.28 -5.11
CA ARG A 18 -6.50 6.80 -6.31
C ARG A 18 -7.81 6.09 -6.63
N CYS A 19 -7.82 4.76 -6.53
CA CYS A 19 -9.03 3.98 -6.75
C CYS A 19 -10.10 4.32 -5.69
N CYS A 20 -9.75 4.34 -4.40
CA CYS A 20 -10.69 4.69 -3.33
C CYS A 20 -11.28 6.10 -3.55
N ARG A 21 -10.45 7.07 -3.95
CA ARG A 21 -10.92 8.42 -4.29
C ARG A 21 -11.90 8.42 -5.46
N ALA A 22 -11.63 7.67 -6.52
CA ALA A 22 -12.55 7.56 -7.67
C ALA A 22 -13.88 6.90 -7.29
N ALA A 23 -13.85 5.99 -6.32
CA ALA A 23 -15.04 5.33 -5.76
C ALA A 23 -15.74 6.14 -4.64
N GLY A 24 -15.19 7.27 -4.21
CA GLY A 24 -15.73 8.06 -3.09
C GLY A 24 -15.54 7.41 -1.70
N ILE A 25 -14.58 6.51 -1.57
CA ILE A 25 -14.29 5.72 -0.37
C ILE A 25 -13.11 6.34 0.40
N ASP A 26 -13.21 6.39 1.73
CA ASP A 26 -12.06 6.73 2.58
C ASP A 26 -11.06 5.56 2.59
N ALA A 27 -9.90 5.79 1.95
CA ALA A 27 -8.83 4.80 1.83
C ALA A 27 -8.30 4.33 3.20
N ARG A 28 -8.29 5.20 4.22
CA ARG A 28 -7.77 4.89 5.56
C ARG A 28 -8.75 4.02 6.34
N GLU A 29 -10.04 4.36 6.31
CA GLU A 29 -11.09 3.53 6.92
C GLU A 29 -11.13 2.14 6.29
N ARG A 30 -10.97 2.08 4.96
CA ARG A 30 -11.01 0.82 4.22
C ARG A 30 -9.77 -0.06 4.45
N LEU A 31 -8.59 0.53 4.63
CA LEU A 31 -7.37 -0.20 5.05
C LEU A 31 -7.47 -0.80 6.46
N ALA A 32 -8.29 -0.21 7.34
CA ALA A 32 -8.48 -0.71 8.69
C ALA A 32 -9.27 -2.03 8.74
N SER A 33 -10.15 -2.25 7.75
CA SER A 33 -10.94 -3.48 7.62
C SER A 33 -10.98 -3.94 6.16
N PRO A 34 -9.87 -4.47 5.64
CA PRO A 34 -9.77 -4.75 4.21
C PRO A 34 -10.67 -5.90 3.73
N LEU A 35 -11.13 -6.78 4.64
CA LEU A 35 -11.59 -8.13 4.29
C LEU A 35 -12.97 -8.49 4.88
N SER A 36 -13.82 -7.48 5.15
CA SER A 36 -15.19 -7.67 5.64
C SER A 36 -16.22 -6.98 4.73
N GLY A 37 -17.17 -7.74 4.18
CA GLY A 37 -18.41 -7.23 3.58
C GLY A 37 -18.49 -7.21 2.05
N GLU A 38 -19.70 -7.04 1.51
CA GLU A 38 -20.03 -6.95 0.07
C GLU A 38 -19.40 -5.74 -0.64
N ASP A 39 -18.90 -4.75 0.11
CA ASP A 39 -18.06 -3.66 -0.40
C ASP A 39 -16.61 -4.09 -0.74
N ALA A 40 -16.36 -5.41 -0.75
CA ALA A 40 -15.11 -6.05 -1.17
C ALA A 40 -14.71 -5.74 -2.61
N ALA A 41 -15.62 -5.29 -3.48
CA ALA A 41 -15.35 -5.18 -4.92
C ALA A 41 -14.55 -3.92 -5.32
N ALA A 42 -14.79 -2.78 -4.68
CA ALA A 42 -14.15 -1.53 -5.08
C ALA A 42 -12.69 -1.50 -4.58
N CYS A 43 -11.75 -1.45 -5.53
CA CYS A 43 -10.30 -1.36 -5.27
C CYS A 43 -9.68 -2.59 -4.59
N ALA A 44 -10.32 -3.76 -4.76
CA ALA A 44 -9.88 -5.04 -4.18
C ALA A 44 -8.45 -5.40 -4.62
N ASN A 45 -8.19 -5.26 -5.91
CA ASN A 45 -6.91 -5.59 -6.54
C ASN A 45 -5.78 -4.70 -5.99
N GLU A 46 -6.03 -3.40 -5.87
CA GLU A 46 -5.06 -2.46 -5.31
C GLU A 46 -4.85 -2.70 -3.81
N LEU A 47 -5.91 -3.05 -3.08
CA LEU A 47 -5.83 -3.38 -1.67
C LEU A 47 -5.02 -4.66 -1.43
N GLU A 48 -5.23 -5.67 -2.26
CA GLU A 48 -4.47 -6.92 -2.23
C GLU A 48 -2.99 -6.69 -2.56
N ALA A 49 -2.70 -5.85 -3.56
CA ALA A 49 -1.33 -5.46 -3.89
C ALA A 49 -0.63 -4.76 -2.72
N VAL A 50 -1.35 -3.89 -1.98
CA VAL A 50 -0.85 -3.28 -0.74
C VAL A 50 -0.65 -4.35 0.35
N ALA A 51 -1.62 -5.25 0.53
CA ALA A 51 -1.59 -6.30 1.54
C ALA A 51 -0.48 -7.35 1.31
N ARG A 52 -0.05 -7.55 0.07
CA ARG A 52 1.13 -8.37 -0.28
C ARG A 52 2.43 -7.60 -0.11
N CYS A 53 2.48 -6.34 -0.54
CA CYS A 53 3.71 -5.55 -0.53
C CYS A 53 4.18 -5.22 0.90
N VAL A 54 3.26 -4.80 1.78
CA VAL A 54 3.61 -4.29 3.12
C VAL A 54 4.28 -5.36 3.99
N PRO A 55 3.76 -6.59 4.13
CA PRO A 55 4.47 -7.67 4.84
C PRO A 55 5.84 -7.99 4.26
N GLY A 56 5.98 -7.98 2.92
CA GLY A 56 7.26 -8.21 2.24
C GLY A 56 8.29 -7.13 2.56
N ALA A 57 7.88 -5.86 2.53
CA ALA A 57 8.74 -4.73 2.90
C ALA A 57 9.14 -4.73 4.38
N LEU A 58 8.24 -5.17 5.26
CA LEU A 58 8.50 -5.29 6.71
C LEU A 58 9.39 -6.50 7.06
N LEU A 59 9.40 -7.55 6.23
CA LEU A 59 10.33 -8.68 6.32
C LEU A 59 11.74 -8.34 5.82
N GLY A 60 11.82 -7.66 4.67
CA GLY A 60 13.09 -7.39 3.96
C GLY A 60 13.78 -6.09 4.35
N GLY A 61 13.20 -5.29 5.25
CA GLY A 61 13.77 -4.01 5.67
C GLY A 61 15.13 -4.16 6.38
N LYS A 62 16.00 -3.15 6.23
CA LYS A 62 17.27 -3.08 7.01
C LYS A 62 16.95 -2.88 8.50
N GLY A 63 16.82 -3.99 9.22
CA GLY A 63 16.52 -4.09 10.64
C GLY A 63 16.17 -5.53 11.01
N ARG A 64 16.15 -5.89 12.31
CA ARG A 64 15.62 -7.21 12.70
C ARG A 64 14.17 -7.32 12.23
N PRO A 65 13.77 -8.47 11.65
CA PRO A 65 12.38 -8.71 11.30
C PRO A 65 11.51 -8.49 12.55
N PHE A 66 10.32 -7.95 12.35
CA PHE A 66 9.39 -7.79 13.47
C PHE A 66 8.90 -9.18 13.91
N GLU A 67 9.60 -9.75 14.88
CA GLU A 67 9.44 -11.14 15.34
C GLU A 67 7.97 -11.49 15.65
N ALA A 68 7.21 -10.54 16.21
CA ALA A 68 5.81 -10.76 16.59
C ALA A 68 4.86 -10.99 15.40
N CYS A 69 5.20 -10.56 14.17
CA CYS A 69 4.41 -10.82 12.96
C CYS A 69 5.17 -11.64 11.91
N GLU A 70 6.41 -12.03 12.18
CA GLU A 70 7.32 -12.64 11.19
C GLU A 70 6.73 -13.90 10.55
N LYS A 71 6.13 -14.80 11.36
CA LYS A 71 5.49 -16.03 10.85
C LYS A 71 4.37 -15.73 9.86
N SER A 72 3.54 -14.72 10.15
CA SER A 72 2.45 -14.30 9.28
C SER A 72 2.97 -13.63 8.01
N PHE A 73 4.04 -12.85 8.11
CA PHE A 73 4.63 -12.20 6.94
C PHE A 73 5.30 -13.22 6.02
N LYS A 74 6.00 -14.24 6.59
CA LYS A 74 6.62 -15.31 5.81
C LYS A 74 5.60 -16.15 5.06
N ALA A 75 4.41 -16.35 5.64
CA ALA A 75 3.32 -17.03 4.96
C ALA A 75 2.91 -16.26 3.70
N VAL A 76 2.70 -14.94 3.78
CA VAL A 76 2.34 -14.12 2.60
C VAL A 76 3.44 -14.12 1.54
N VAL A 77 4.71 -13.96 1.94
CA VAL A 77 5.84 -13.99 0.98
C VAL A 77 6.01 -15.38 0.36
N GLY A 78 5.80 -16.45 1.12
CA GLY A 78 5.84 -17.83 0.61
C GLY A 78 4.70 -18.19 -0.34
N PHE A 79 3.65 -17.35 -0.41
CA PHE A 79 2.55 -17.46 -1.35
C PHE A 79 2.56 -16.37 -2.43
N ALA A 80 3.66 -15.60 -2.58
CA ALA A 80 3.72 -14.49 -3.54
C ALA A 80 3.44 -14.89 -5.00
N ASP A 81 3.75 -16.13 -5.38
CA ASP A 81 3.52 -16.68 -6.72
C ASP A 81 2.19 -17.45 -6.85
N LYS A 82 1.40 -17.56 -5.76
CA LYS A 82 0.08 -18.20 -5.79
C LYS A 82 -0.99 -17.13 -5.86
N GLU A 83 -1.76 -17.13 -6.94
CA GLU A 83 -2.75 -16.07 -7.17
C GLU A 83 -4.00 -16.24 -6.29
N GLU A 84 -4.45 -17.48 -6.01
CA GLU A 84 -5.73 -17.71 -5.32
C GLU A 84 -5.75 -18.95 -4.42
N GLY A 85 -6.49 -18.88 -3.31
CA GLY A 85 -6.77 -20.00 -2.43
C GLY A 85 -7.11 -19.57 -0.99
N GLU A 86 -7.96 -20.33 -0.31
CA GLU A 86 -8.41 -20.05 1.07
C GLU A 86 -7.23 -19.87 2.04
N GLU A 87 -6.14 -20.62 1.83
CA GLU A 87 -4.92 -20.50 2.63
C GLU A 87 -4.19 -19.17 2.41
N VAL A 88 -4.17 -18.65 1.17
CA VAL A 88 -3.55 -17.36 0.81
C VAL A 88 -4.35 -16.22 1.44
N ASP A 89 -5.68 -16.26 1.32
CA ASP A 89 -6.58 -15.29 1.93
C ASP A 89 -6.45 -15.23 3.45
N LEU A 90 -6.36 -16.40 4.09
CA LEU A 90 -6.19 -16.49 5.54
C LEU A 90 -4.82 -15.96 5.98
N ALA A 91 -3.77 -16.23 5.21
CA ALA A 91 -2.44 -15.68 5.46
C ALA A 91 -2.42 -14.15 5.30
N LEU A 92 -3.07 -13.62 4.26
CA LEU A 92 -3.24 -12.18 4.05
C LEU A 92 -4.02 -11.53 5.21
N LYS A 93 -5.17 -12.09 5.59
CA LYS A 93 -5.98 -11.62 6.74
C LYS A 93 -5.15 -11.53 8.02
N ARG A 94 -4.42 -12.60 8.36
CA ARG A 94 -3.61 -12.67 9.59
C ARG A 94 -2.42 -11.73 9.58
N SER A 95 -1.70 -11.67 8.46
CA SER A 95 -0.58 -10.75 8.30
C SER A 95 -1.06 -9.30 8.42
N TRP A 96 -2.15 -8.95 7.75
CA TRP A 96 -2.70 -7.61 7.74
C TRP A 96 -3.21 -7.18 9.12
N ALA A 97 -3.90 -8.07 9.83
CA ALA A 97 -4.30 -7.79 11.22
C ALA A 97 -3.09 -7.48 12.11
N CYS A 98 -1.97 -8.17 11.91
CA CYS A 98 -0.74 -7.95 12.66
C CYS A 98 -0.05 -6.63 12.27
N VAL A 99 -0.03 -6.30 10.97
CA VAL A 99 0.40 -5.00 10.44
C VAL A 99 -0.42 -3.89 11.08
N TRP A 100 -1.74 -3.98 11.03
CA TRP A 100 -2.61 -2.93 11.54
C TRP A 100 -2.43 -2.71 13.04
N ARG A 101 -2.35 -3.79 13.84
CA ARG A 101 -2.14 -3.68 15.28
C ARG A 101 -0.81 -3.00 15.63
N SER A 102 0.26 -3.26 14.88
CA SER A 102 1.63 -2.91 15.26
C SER A 102 2.17 -1.68 14.52
N PHE A 103 1.60 -1.37 13.34
CA PHE A 103 2.08 -0.35 12.40
C PHE A 103 0.96 0.58 11.91
N ARG A 104 -0.17 0.69 12.63
CA ARG A 104 -1.27 1.61 12.29
C ARG A 104 -0.79 3.02 11.97
N GLN A 105 -0.06 3.64 12.89
CA GLN A 105 0.40 5.02 12.73
C GLN A 105 1.34 5.19 11.51
N PRO A 106 2.34 4.32 11.28
CA PRO A 106 3.10 4.32 10.03
C PRO A 106 2.26 4.13 8.76
N MET A 107 1.23 3.26 8.79
CA MET A 107 0.33 3.04 7.66
C MET A 107 -0.52 4.28 7.37
N ASP A 108 -1.06 4.91 8.41
CA ASP A 108 -1.81 6.17 8.30
C ASP A 108 -0.95 7.26 7.67
N GLN A 109 0.32 7.36 8.08
CA GLN A 109 1.28 8.30 7.50
C GLN A 109 1.57 7.99 6.02
N LEU A 110 1.71 6.73 5.67
CA LEU A 110 1.94 6.30 4.28
C LEU A 110 0.75 6.64 3.38
N VAL A 111 -0.48 6.43 3.86
CA VAL A 111 -1.71 6.83 3.15
C VAL A 111 -1.78 8.33 2.96
N ALA A 112 -1.54 9.11 4.03
CA ALA A 112 -1.54 10.57 3.97
C ALA A 112 -0.47 11.11 2.99
N GLN A 113 0.72 10.50 2.98
CA GLN A 113 1.77 10.84 2.00
C GLN A 113 1.36 10.47 0.57
N SER A 114 0.76 9.30 0.36
CA SER A 114 0.26 8.89 -0.95
C SER A 114 -0.91 9.74 -1.43
N GLN A 115 -1.75 10.26 -0.54
CA GLN A 115 -2.77 11.26 -0.88
C GLN A 115 -2.11 12.55 -1.37
N ALA A 116 -1.16 13.10 -0.61
CA ALA A 116 -0.43 14.32 -0.99
C ALA A 116 0.37 14.16 -2.30
N VAL A 117 1.05 13.02 -2.50
CA VAL A 117 1.80 12.73 -3.74
C VAL A 117 0.86 12.42 -4.90
N GLY A 118 -0.27 11.73 -4.63
CA GLY A 118 -1.31 11.47 -5.62
C GLY A 118 -2.02 12.72 -6.11
N GLU A 119 -2.03 13.78 -5.29
CA GLU A 119 -2.51 15.13 -5.62
C GLU A 119 -1.52 15.96 -6.43
N CYS A 120 -0.21 15.67 -6.31
CA CYS A 120 0.80 16.19 -7.23
C CYS A 120 0.60 15.55 -8.62
N ARG A 121 -0.36 16.10 -9.37
CA ARG A 121 -0.45 15.94 -10.82
C ARG A 121 0.93 16.31 -11.36
N PRO A 122 1.61 15.48 -12.19
CA PRO A 122 2.77 15.99 -12.93
C PRO A 122 2.26 17.26 -13.61
N ALA A 123 2.88 18.40 -13.29
CA ALA A 123 2.49 19.67 -13.88
C ALA A 123 2.41 19.43 -15.38
N SER A 124 1.19 19.56 -15.92
CA SER A 124 0.94 19.41 -17.35
C SER A 124 2.08 20.07 -18.10
N ALA A 125 2.61 19.46 -19.16
CA ALA A 125 3.68 20.06 -19.94
C ALA A 125 3.34 21.53 -20.17
N VAL A 126 4.10 22.42 -19.52
CA VAL A 126 3.92 23.84 -19.72
C VAL A 126 4.41 24.05 -21.14
N ASN A 127 3.47 24.13 -22.08
CA ASN A 127 3.75 24.60 -23.42
C ASN A 127 4.15 26.06 -23.26
N ASN A 128 5.42 26.31 -22.95
CA ASN A 128 6.02 27.62 -23.09
C ASN A 128 5.98 27.93 -24.59
N THR A 129 4.98 28.70 -25.00
CA THR A 129 4.89 29.33 -26.33
C THR A 129 5.96 30.40 -26.55
N PHE A 130 6.97 30.48 -25.70
CA PHE A 130 8.15 31.30 -25.89
C PHE A 130 9.39 30.41 -25.79
N GLY A 131 9.95 30.08 -26.96
CA GLY A 131 11.10 29.22 -27.08
C GLY A 131 12.27 29.69 -26.23
N LYS A 132 12.71 28.82 -25.32
CA LYS A 132 14.11 28.44 -25.04
C LYS A 132 14.15 27.58 -23.78
N GLY A 133 14.71 26.37 -23.91
CA GLY A 133 15.21 25.58 -22.80
C GLY A 133 14.19 24.64 -22.16
N ARG A 134 14.26 23.36 -22.53
CA ARG A 134 13.64 22.26 -21.79
C ARG A 134 14.48 22.04 -20.52
N TRP A 135 13.93 22.40 -19.36
CA TRP A 135 14.52 22.02 -18.08
C TRP A 135 13.52 21.15 -17.33
N THR A 136 13.99 20.00 -16.87
CA THR A 136 13.28 19.14 -15.92
C THR A 136 13.65 19.61 -14.52
N ALA A 137 12.66 20.02 -13.73
CA ALA A 137 12.80 20.25 -12.29
C ALA A 137 12.83 18.92 -11.53
#